data_AF-A0A2V5TU25-F1
#
_entry.id   AF-A0A2V5TU25-F1
#
_cell.length_a   1.000
_cell.length_b   1.000
_cell.length_c   1.000
_cell.angle_alpha   90.00
_cell.angle_beta   90.00
_cell.angle_gamma   90.00
#
_symmetry.space_group_name_H-M   'P 1'
#
loop_
_entity.id
_entity.type
_entity.pdbx_description
1 polymer ?
#
loop_
_entity_poly.entity_id
_entity_poly.type
_entity_poly.pdbx_seq_one_letter_code
_entity_poly.pdbx_strand_id
1 'polypeptide(L)'
;MLLKTETFDADPGWDGRNNRATDPAPRQIVQNFGFNSSSTNAGGSAGEIGGFITPAGEPAFYGKVIAPTSFNDPLSASGILNVPQGGGHTLIGFFNADTANEWRTPNTIALRIYGRGTYFLAYLEYGTGLWRAGGTSFGGEAAIPSGAANYPFSLNYDPNGAGGLGTVTATIGSYSAVLTLDSGHKADGAIFNRFGILNVMKSADDPGQIWLDNVTINGEAHPFNSDPGWDELNNRNTYISANVRPRFDFGYSPGSNFAGGQSGGEIGGHTFRGDSRVEFNGSRMAYYGDQLNDTLSLNDPLHAEGKVGFHRGVSDSTTLIGFFHSDGSMRSNNSQDSATPENFVGAAIEGPSAEGFYLYPTYGLDQEGVRANGGRGTPTPPYIYPDGQSRHWTLDYHPDGNGGTGSITVTLGGQAVALNIDPGHKQIGAHFNRFGIITTHIDGSGQTVYFDDLTYTIGFAPPSLTVTKTAPAEAILEWPTNYTGFMVESALSLEAGSFWRPFTNVVTVNGVVYSVSVSTTNATQFFR
;
A
#
# COMPACT_ATOMS: atom_id res chain seq x y z
N MET A 1 4.88 -2.23 -29.97
CA MET A 1 5.00 -2.52 -28.53
C MET A 1 5.13 -4.02 -28.36
N LEU A 2 6.10 -4.48 -27.58
CA LEU A 2 6.28 -5.88 -27.20
C LEU A 2 5.72 -6.07 -25.78
N LEU A 3 4.93 -7.12 -25.58
CA LEU A 3 4.36 -7.49 -24.28
C LEU A 3 4.91 -8.84 -23.84
N LYS A 4 5.08 -9.02 -22.54
CA LYS A 4 5.37 -10.31 -21.88
C LYS A 4 4.21 -10.64 -20.97
N THR A 5 3.82 -11.92 -20.93
CA THR A 5 2.85 -12.46 -19.98
C THR A 5 3.57 -13.40 -19.03
N GLU A 6 3.37 -13.22 -17.74
CA GLU A 6 3.96 -13.99 -16.65
C GLU A 6 2.84 -14.58 -15.79
N THR A 7 2.70 -15.89 -15.87
CA THR A 7 1.69 -16.66 -15.14
C THR A 7 2.23 -17.25 -13.83
N PHE A 8 3.53 -17.09 -13.55
CA PHE A 8 4.17 -17.51 -12.29
C PHE A 8 3.99 -18.99 -11.91
N ASP A 9 3.87 -19.88 -12.90
CA ASP A 9 3.89 -21.34 -12.73
C ASP A 9 5.26 -21.89 -12.32
N ALA A 10 6.30 -21.08 -12.52
CA ALA A 10 7.63 -21.28 -11.99
C ALA A 10 8.21 -19.94 -11.52
N ASP A 11 9.34 -20.01 -10.81
CA ASP A 11 10.12 -18.83 -10.47
C ASP A 11 10.55 -18.10 -11.76
N PRO A 12 10.13 -16.84 -11.97
CA PRO A 12 10.42 -16.13 -13.20
C PRO A 12 11.87 -15.60 -13.23
N GLY A 13 12.64 -15.75 -12.15
CA GLY A 13 14.04 -15.31 -12.07
C GLY A 13 14.20 -13.78 -12.09
N TRP A 14 13.18 -13.05 -11.63
CA TRP A 14 13.19 -11.59 -11.60
C TRP A 14 14.24 -11.05 -10.62
N ASP A 15 14.69 -9.83 -10.90
CA ASP A 15 15.69 -9.12 -10.10
C ASP A 15 15.09 -8.64 -8.78
N GLY A 16 15.84 -8.79 -7.69
CA GLY A 16 15.38 -8.51 -6.34
C GLY A 16 16.44 -7.77 -5.53
N ARG A 17 16.03 -6.65 -4.90
CA ARG A 17 16.87 -5.91 -3.96
C ARG A 17 16.12 -5.73 -2.66
N ASN A 18 16.66 -6.31 -1.57
CA ASN A 18 16.14 -6.18 -0.20
C ASN A 18 14.66 -6.57 0.00
N ASN A 19 14.06 -7.26 -0.97
CA ASN A 19 12.66 -7.67 -0.96
C ASN A 19 12.38 -8.84 0.02
N ARG A 20 13.41 -9.63 0.35
CA ARG A 20 13.40 -10.68 1.38
C ARG A 20 14.32 -10.28 2.55
N ALA A 21 13.96 -9.22 3.25
CA ALA A 21 14.77 -8.67 4.33
C ALA A 21 14.80 -9.60 5.56
N THR A 22 15.98 -9.75 6.16
CA THR A 22 16.19 -10.47 7.42
C THR A 22 16.38 -9.55 8.62
N ASP A 23 16.62 -8.27 8.36
CA ASP A 23 16.76 -7.21 9.35
C ASP A 23 15.60 -6.20 9.21
N PRO A 24 14.97 -5.74 10.31
CA PRO A 24 15.17 -6.20 11.68
C PRO A 24 14.78 -7.67 11.89
N ALA A 25 15.45 -8.35 12.81
CA ALA A 25 15.13 -9.73 13.15
C ALA A 25 13.68 -9.84 13.68
N PRO A 26 12.98 -10.98 13.45
CA PRO A 26 11.69 -11.24 14.05
C PRO A 26 11.70 -11.02 15.57
N ARG A 27 10.59 -10.48 16.11
CA ARG A 27 10.45 -10.16 17.54
C ARG A 27 9.61 -11.21 18.25
N GLN A 28 9.99 -11.56 19.48
CA GLN A 28 9.10 -12.29 20.37
C GLN A 28 7.99 -11.37 20.85
N ILE A 29 6.76 -11.79 20.63
CA ILE A 29 5.55 -11.14 21.10
C ILE A 29 5.05 -11.88 22.33
N VAL A 30 4.73 -11.12 23.37
CA VAL A 30 4.11 -11.64 24.59
C VAL A 30 2.79 -10.91 24.80
N GLN A 31 1.70 -11.67 24.78
CA GLN A 31 0.39 -11.23 25.23
C GLN A 31 0.10 -11.92 26.56
N ASN A 32 -0.16 -11.12 27.59
CA ASN A 32 -0.52 -11.64 28.89
C ASN A 32 -1.52 -10.71 29.58
N PHE A 33 -2.74 -10.72 29.07
CA PHE A 33 -3.83 -9.88 29.56
C PHE A 33 -5.17 -10.64 29.58
N GLY A 34 -6.12 -10.10 30.33
CA GLY A 34 -7.45 -10.69 30.57
C GLY A 34 -7.84 -10.51 32.03
N PHE A 35 -8.78 -11.32 32.51
CA PHE A 35 -9.15 -11.29 33.92
C PHE A 35 -7.99 -11.69 34.85
N ASN A 36 -7.84 -10.97 35.97
CA ASN A 36 -6.95 -11.30 37.08
C ASN A 36 -7.69 -11.11 38.41
N SER A 37 -7.91 -12.22 39.12
CA SER A 37 -8.65 -12.28 40.38
C SER A 37 -7.93 -11.65 41.58
N SER A 38 -6.63 -11.36 41.45
CA SER A 38 -5.78 -10.96 42.57
C SER A 38 -5.26 -9.54 42.48
N SER A 39 -5.39 -8.89 41.32
CA SER A 39 -4.83 -7.56 41.10
C SER A 39 -5.82 -6.45 41.46
N THR A 40 -5.28 -5.26 41.74
CA THR A 40 -6.00 -4.07 42.23
C THR A 40 -5.44 -2.78 41.62
N ASN A 41 -4.95 -2.82 40.39
CA ASN A 41 -4.28 -1.69 39.74
C ASN A 41 -5.25 -0.55 39.41
N ALA A 42 -6.51 -0.86 39.05
CA ALA A 42 -7.56 0.11 38.73
C ALA A 42 -8.45 0.50 39.93
N GLY A 43 -7.98 0.27 41.17
CA GLY A 43 -8.49 0.96 42.37
C GLY A 43 -9.77 0.41 43.02
N GLY A 44 -10.25 -0.77 42.63
CA GLY A 44 -11.37 -1.47 43.27
C GLY A 44 -10.95 -2.60 44.23
N SER A 45 -11.90 -3.51 44.48
CA SER A 45 -11.60 -4.78 45.18
C SER A 45 -10.70 -5.67 44.31
N ALA A 46 -10.13 -6.73 44.88
CA ALA A 46 -9.35 -7.68 44.09
C ALA A 46 -10.19 -8.25 42.94
N GLY A 47 -9.66 -8.17 41.71
CA GLY A 47 -10.38 -8.52 40.49
C GLY A 47 -10.45 -7.37 39.50
N GLU A 48 -9.85 -7.53 38.32
CA GLU A 48 -9.89 -6.55 37.22
C GLU A 48 -9.52 -7.23 35.89
N ILE A 49 -9.73 -6.54 34.77
CA ILE A 49 -9.26 -7.00 33.46
C ILE A 49 -8.09 -6.14 33.01
N GLY A 50 -7.11 -6.73 32.33
CA GLY A 50 -5.93 -6.01 31.89
C GLY A 50 -4.69 -6.87 31.93
N GLY A 51 -3.53 -6.22 31.93
CA GLY A 51 -2.24 -6.89 31.95
C GLY A 51 -1.31 -6.37 30.88
N PHE A 52 -0.39 -7.23 30.44
CA PHE A 52 0.68 -6.90 29.51
C PHE A 52 0.25 -7.14 28.07
N ILE A 53 0.37 -6.11 27.24
CA ILE A 53 -0.11 -6.11 25.86
C ILE A 53 1.01 -5.60 24.96
N THR A 54 1.30 -6.37 23.91
CA THR A 54 2.25 -5.99 22.87
C THR A 54 1.48 -5.59 21.61
N PRO A 55 1.69 -4.39 21.04
CA PRO A 55 1.20 -4.07 19.70
C PRO A 55 1.88 -5.01 18.69
N ALA A 56 1.09 -5.71 17.88
CA ALA A 56 1.56 -6.78 17.00
C ALA A 56 0.59 -6.96 15.83
N GLY A 57 1.00 -7.61 14.73
CA GLY A 57 0.18 -7.68 13.53
C GLY A 57 -1.01 -8.62 13.69
N GLU A 58 -0.84 -9.62 14.54
CA GLU A 58 -1.78 -10.68 14.84
C GLU A 58 -2.79 -10.20 15.91
N PRO A 59 -4.10 -10.43 15.73
CA PRO A 59 -5.12 -10.01 16.67
C PRO A 59 -4.99 -10.72 18.01
N ALA A 60 -5.12 -9.96 19.09
CA ALA A 60 -5.32 -10.45 20.44
C ALA A 60 -6.36 -9.59 21.16
N PHE A 61 -7.34 -10.22 21.82
CA PHE A 61 -8.36 -9.52 22.59
C PHE A 61 -8.86 -10.31 23.81
N TYR A 62 -9.48 -9.58 24.73
CA TYR A 62 -10.31 -10.12 25.80
C TYR A 62 -11.56 -9.23 25.92
N GLY A 63 -12.76 -9.78 25.68
CA GLY A 63 -13.95 -8.96 25.49
C GLY A 63 -15.28 -9.65 25.80
N LYS A 64 -16.22 -8.86 26.34
CA LYS A 64 -17.60 -9.27 26.59
C LYS A 64 -18.33 -9.47 25.27
N VAL A 65 -18.93 -10.65 25.08
CA VAL A 65 -19.93 -10.87 24.04
C VAL A 65 -21.14 -9.97 24.28
N ILE A 66 -21.50 -9.16 23.29
CA ILE A 66 -22.73 -8.35 23.28
C ILE A 66 -23.65 -8.81 22.15
N ALA A 67 -24.93 -8.46 22.24
CA ALA A 67 -25.82 -8.58 21.08
C ALA A 67 -25.22 -7.75 19.92
N PRO A 68 -25.18 -8.26 18.67
CA PRO A 68 -24.67 -7.49 17.55
C PRO A 68 -25.39 -6.15 17.38
N THR A 69 -24.62 -5.07 17.33
CA THR A 69 -25.10 -3.70 17.13
C THR A 69 -24.37 -3.04 15.97
N SER A 70 -24.80 -1.84 15.57
CA SER A 70 -24.28 -1.11 14.43
C SER A 70 -24.17 0.39 14.71
N PHE A 71 -23.75 1.16 13.70
CA PHE A 71 -23.83 2.63 13.76
C PHE A 71 -25.28 3.17 13.84
N ASN A 72 -26.32 2.33 13.80
CA ASN A 72 -27.69 2.77 14.02
C ASN A 72 -28.13 2.65 15.49
N ASP A 73 -27.31 2.03 16.33
CA ASP A 73 -27.64 1.69 17.70
C ASP A 73 -26.81 2.55 18.67
N PRO A 74 -27.40 3.05 19.78
CA PRO A 74 -26.62 3.71 20.81
C PRO A 74 -25.71 2.71 21.53
N LEU A 75 -24.49 3.13 21.84
CA LEU A 75 -23.53 2.34 22.60
C LEU A 75 -22.96 3.17 23.74
N SER A 76 -22.77 2.54 24.90
CA SER A 76 -22.15 3.21 26.04
C SER A 76 -21.24 2.26 26.82
N ALA A 77 -20.08 2.77 27.19
CA ALA A 77 -19.19 2.12 28.13
C ALA A 77 -18.59 3.13 29.09
N SER A 78 -18.38 2.71 30.33
CA SER A 78 -17.67 3.50 31.34
C SER A 78 -16.98 2.58 32.32
N GLY A 79 -16.08 3.12 33.13
CA GLY A 79 -15.41 2.37 34.19
C GLY A 79 -14.21 3.13 34.72
N ILE A 80 -13.29 2.40 35.34
CA ILE A 80 -12.01 2.94 35.81
C ILE A 80 -10.89 2.40 34.92
N LEU A 81 -10.02 3.30 34.48
CA LEU A 81 -8.84 3.03 33.67
C LEU A 81 -7.58 3.35 34.48
N ASN A 82 -6.66 2.40 34.53
CA ASN A 82 -5.28 2.62 34.95
C ASN A 82 -4.32 2.33 33.80
N VAL A 83 -3.37 3.23 33.58
CA VAL A 83 -2.28 3.08 32.62
C VAL A 83 -0.96 3.19 33.40
N PRO A 84 -0.31 2.07 33.73
CA PRO A 84 1.01 2.09 34.36
C PRO A 84 2.04 2.82 33.50
N GLN A 85 3.16 3.23 34.12
CA GLN A 85 4.26 3.84 33.38
C GLN A 85 4.91 2.83 32.44
N GLY A 86 5.19 3.25 31.20
CA GLY A 86 5.77 2.39 30.18
C GLY A 86 5.34 2.76 28.76
N GLY A 87 5.67 1.89 27.81
CA GLY A 87 5.18 1.95 26.44
C GLY A 87 3.77 1.38 26.31
N GLY A 88 3.47 0.81 25.14
CA GLY A 88 2.20 0.15 24.86
C GLY A 88 1.29 0.95 23.95
N HIS A 89 0.48 0.24 23.17
CA HIS A 89 -0.48 0.79 22.25
C HIS A 89 -1.68 -0.14 22.19
N THR A 90 -2.78 0.26 22.83
CA THR A 90 -3.90 -0.61 23.14
C THR A 90 -5.22 0.06 22.76
N LEU A 91 -6.18 -0.73 22.31
CA LEU A 91 -7.55 -0.32 22.07
C LEU A 91 -8.46 -0.78 23.21
N ILE A 92 -9.37 0.10 23.63
CA ILE A 92 -10.49 -0.22 24.52
C ILE A 92 -11.76 0.25 23.83
N GLY A 93 -12.73 -0.62 23.59
CA GLY A 93 -13.97 -0.19 22.98
C GLY A 93 -14.83 -1.29 22.42
N PHE A 94 -15.77 -0.88 21.56
CA PHE A 94 -16.66 -1.75 20.81
C PHE A 94 -15.98 -2.20 19.53
N PHE A 95 -16.04 -3.49 19.23
CA PHE A 95 -15.39 -4.07 18.05
C PHE A 95 -16.14 -5.29 17.51
N ASN A 96 -15.77 -5.70 16.31
CA ASN A 96 -16.12 -7.00 15.76
C ASN A 96 -14.97 -7.99 15.91
N ALA A 97 -15.17 -9.09 16.64
CA ALA A 97 -14.15 -10.14 16.77
C ALA A 97 -13.81 -10.82 15.43
N ASP A 98 -14.75 -10.87 14.49
CA ASP A 98 -14.61 -11.59 13.22
C ASP A 98 -13.85 -10.77 12.16
N THR A 99 -13.76 -9.46 12.37
CA THR A 99 -13.03 -8.54 11.47
C THR A 99 -11.92 -7.79 12.19
N ALA A 100 -11.57 -8.18 13.42
CA ALA A 100 -10.48 -7.57 14.16
C ALA A 100 -9.17 -7.84 13.42
N ASN A 101 -8.76 -6.89 12.60
CA ASN A 101 -7.54 -6.93 11.82
C ASN A 101 -7.03 -5.50 11.61
N GLU A 102 -5.71 -5.33 11.55
CA GLU A 102 -5.01 -4.07 11.23
C GLU A 102 -5.28 -2.86 12.16
N TRP A 103 -4.45 -1.82 12.03
CA TRP A 103 -4.64 -0.53 12.73
C TRP A 103 -5.48 0.44 11.89
N ARG A 104 -6.40 1.16 12.59
CA ARG A 104 -7.73 1.60 12.09
C ARG A 104 -8.62 0.40 11.79
N THR A 105 -8.70 -0.48 12.78
CA THR A 105 -9.41 -1.75 12.74
C THR A 105 -10.85 -1.54 12.25
N PRO A 106 -11.29 -2.26 11.21
CA PRO A 106 -12.64 -2.12 10.70
C PRO A 106 -13.65 -2.54 11.77
N ASN A 107 -14.86 -1.98 11.70
CA ASN A 107 -15.92 -2.25 12.65
C ASN A 107 -15.52 -1.97 14.11
N THR A 108 -14.97 -0.78 14.39
CA THR A 108 -14.61 -0.37 15.75
C THR A 108 -15.13 1.01 16.14
N ILE A 109 -15.37 1.19 17.43
CA ILE A 109 -15.42 2.49 18.11
C ILE A 109 -14.56 2.33 19.37
N ALA A 110 -13.41 3.00 19.43
CA ALA A 110 -12.41 2.72 20.45
C ALA A 110 -11.70 3.96 20.99
N LEU A 111 -11.27 3.84 22.25
CA LEU A 111 -10.20 4.62 22.84
C LEU A 111 -8.88 3.94 22.49
N ARG A 112 -7.96 4.67 21.87
CA ARG A 112 -6.60 4.24 21.62
C ARG A 112 -5.68 4.87 22.66
N ILE A 113 -5.11 4.04 23.52
CA ILE A 113 -4.22 4.42 24.61
C ILE A 113 -2.78 4.16 24.18
N TYR A 114 -1.96 5.20 24.16
CA TYR A 114 -0.57 5.15 23.70
C TYR A 114 0.38 5.57 24.82
N GLY A 115 1.00 4.60 25.48
CA GLY A 115 1.96 4.83 26.57
C GLY A 115 3.26 5.46 26.06
N ARG A 116 3.74 6.48 26.78
CA ARG A 116 4.92 7.29 26.46
C ARG A 116 5.83 7.44 27.69
N GLY A 117 5.98 6.37 28.46
CA GLY A 117 6.78 6.34 29.68
C GLY A 117 5.99 6.91 30.87
N THR A 118 6.18 8.19 31.18
CA THR A 118 5.56 8.83 32.36
C THR A 118 4.16 9.38 32.10
N TYR A 119 3.71 9.36 30.86
CA TYR A 119 2.38 9.79 30.43
C TYR A 119 1.88 8.87 29.31
N PHE A 120 0.62 9.02 28.95
CA PHE A 120 0.04 8.42 27.75
C PHE A 120 -0.72 9.48 26.94
N LEU A 121 -0.80 9.24 25.64
CA LEU A 121 -1.70 9.95 24.75
C LEU A 121 -2.97 9.10 24.56
N ALA A 122 -4.10 9.77 24.43
CA ALA A 122 -5.37 9.12 24.13
C ALA A 122 -5.96 9.68 22.84
N TYR A 123 -6.51 8.79 22.02
CA TYR A 123 -7.25 9.13 20.82
C TYR A 123 -8.61 8.45 20.86
N LEU A 124 -9.62 9.16 20.36
CA LEU A 124 -10.92 8.58 20.07
C LEU A 124 -10.94 8.25 18.58
N GLU A 125 -11.26 7.01 18.23
CA GLU A 125 -11.30 6.55 16.83
C GLU A 125 -12.48 5.63 16.53
N TYR A 126 -12.85 5.56 15.25
CA TYR A 126 -13.77 4.57 14.73
C TYR A 126 -13.27 4.03 13.38
N GLY A 127 -13.71 2.82 13.03
CA GLY A 127 -13.55 2.19 11.73
C GLY A 127 -14.88 1.64 11.21
N THR A 128 -15.18 1.87 9.94
CA THR A 128 -16.39 1.36 9.26
C THR A 128 -16.17 -0.08 8.77
N GLY A 129 -17.21 -0.71 8.26
CA GLY A 129 -17.14 -2.01 7.57
C GLY A 129 -16.43 -1.96 6.21
N LEU A 130 -16.13 -0.77 5.70
CA LEU A 130 -15.41 -0.52 4.44
C LEU A 130 -14.04 0.13 4.67
N TRP A 131 -13.43 -0.10 5.84
CA TRP A 131 -12.08 0.39 6.20
C TRP A 131 -11.90 1.92 6.18
N ARG A 132 -12.98 2.70 6.03
CA ARG A 132 -12.95 4.14 6.28
C ARG A 132 -12.90 4.39 7.78
N ALA A 133 -12.11 5.36 8.22
CA ALA A 133 -11.86 5.56 9.63
C ALA A 133 -11.67 7.03 9.99
N GLY A 134 -12.21 7.44 11.13
CA GLY A 134 -12.05 8.77 11.70
C GLY A 134 -11.36 8.71 13.06
N GLY A 135 -10.73 9.81 13.46
CA GLY A 135 -10.10 9.88 14.77
C GLY A 135 -9.78 11.31 15.20
N THR A 136 -9.71 11.53 16.51
CA THR A 136 -9.35 12.81 17.12
C THR A 136 -8.57 12.57 18.42
N SER A 137 -7.78 13.55 18.84
CA SER A 137 -7.00 13.48 20.08
C SER A 137 -7.75 14.11 21.25
N PHE A 138 -7.46 13.64 22.47
CA PHE A 138 -7.93 14.30 23.68
C PHE A 138 -7.13 15.57 23.93
N GLY A 139 -7.80 16.73 23.95
CA GLY A 139 -7.18 18.01 24.29
C GLY A 139 -6.01 18.43 23.39
N GLY A 140 -5.99 18.02 22.11
CA GLY A 140 -4.88 18.35 21.20
C GLY A 140 -3.60 17.56 21.48
N GLU A 141 -3.74 16.26 21.78
CA GLU A 141 -2.66 15.37 22.24
C GLU A 141 -2.13 15.72 23.64
N ALA A 142 -3.04 15.95 24.57
CA ALA A 142 -2.68 16.17 25.97
C ALA A 142 -1.91 14.97 26.54
N ALA A 143 -0.78 15.24 27.21
CA ALA A 143 -0.02 14.25 27.96
C ALA A 143 -0.74 13.92 29.28
N ILE A 144 -1.46 12.80 29.32
CA ILE A 144 -2.19 12.36 30.52
C ILE A 144 -1.22 11.55 31.40
N PRO A 145 -1.06 11.88 32.69
CA PRO A 145 -0.09 11.18 33.55
C PRO A 145 -0.32 9.66 33.64
N SER A 146 0.75 8.87 33.54
CA SER A 146 0.75 7.42 33.77
C SER A 146 1.22 7.07 35.18
N GLY A 147 0.86 5.88 35.67
CA GLY A 147 1.33 5.32 36.93
C GLY A 147 0.18 5.02 37.90
N ALA A 148 0.24 5.58 39.11
CA ALA A 148 -0.68 5.25 40.19
C ALA A 148 -2.09 5.87 40.05
N ALA A 149 -2.31 6.74 39.08
CA ALA A 149 -3.59 7.42 38.90
C ALA A 149 -4.63 6.51 38.25
N ASN A 150 -5.85 6.54 38.80
CA ASN A 150 -7.01 5.85 38.26
C ASN A 150 -7.97 6.89 37.68
N TYR A 151 -8.34 6.70 36.42
CA TYR A 151 -9.15 7.64 35.67
C TYR A 151 -10.54 7.05 35.44
N PRO A 152 -11.62 7.71 35.89
CA PRO A 152 -12.93 7.36 35.37
C PRO A 152 -12.95 7.64 33.88
N PHE A 153 -13.37 6.67 33.07
CA PHE A 153 -13.50 6.83 31.64
C PHE A 153 -14.95 6.65 31.19
N SER A 154 -15.28 7.25 30.05
CA SER A 154 -16.51 6.95 29.32
C SER A 154 -16.28 6.96 27.81
N LEU A 155 -17.07 6.17 27.10
CA LEU A 155 -17.14 6.07 25.65
C LEU A 155 -18.60 5.91 25.26
N ASN A 156 -19.18 6.91 24.61
CA ASN A 156 -20.59 6.94 24.25
C ASN A 156 -20.73 7.22 22.77
N TYR A 157 -21.56 6.44 22.09
CA TYR A 157 -21.95 6.67 20.71
C TYR A 157 -23.44 7.01 20.64
N ASP A 158 -23.75 8.18 20.10
CA ASP A 158 -25.11 8.60 19.76
C ASP A 158 -25.29 8.55 18.24
N PRO A 159 -26.11 7.62 17.71
CA PRO A 159 -26.37 7.52 16.27
C PRO A 159 -27.09 8.75 15.72
N ASN A 160 -27.81 9.52 16.55
CA ASN A 160 -28.54 10.72 16.11
C ASN A 160 -27.73 12.02 16.26
N GLY A 161 -26.53 11.92 16.84
CA GLY A 161 -25.61 13.05 17.02
C GLY A 161 -25.26 13.72 15.68
N ALA A 162 -24.94 15.03 15.76
CA ALA A 162 -24.57 15.86 14.61
C ALA A 162 -25.57 15.79 13.44
N GLY A 163 -26.88 15.77 13.73
CA GLY A 163 -27.91 15.73 12.69
C GLY A 163 -28.06 14.36 12.03
N GLY A 164 -27.75 13.27 12.75
CA GLY A 164 -27.90 11.89 12.27
C GLY A 164 -26.65 11.28 11.64
N LEU A 165 -25.55 12.03 11.55
CA LEU A 165 -24.24 11.51 11.14
C LEU A 165 -23.68 10.51 12.16
N GLY A 166 -24.02 10.71 13.44
CA GLY A 166 -23.48 9.95 14.55
C GLY A 166 -22.32 10.69 15.24
N THR A 167 -22.30 10.64 16.56
CA THR A 167 -21.27 11.30 17.37
C THR A 167 -20.76 10.35 18.43
N VAL A 168 -19.44 10.20 18.52
CA VAL A 168 -18.76 9.53 19.60
C VAL A 168 -18.24 10.59 20.59
N THR A 169 -18.58 10.46 21.87
CA THR A 169 -18.08 11.30 22.95
C THR A 169 -17.37 10.43 23.97
N ALA A 170 -16.19 10.85 24.40
CA ALA A 170 -15.43 10.12 25.39
C ALA A 170 -14.78 11.03 26.43
N THR A 171 -14.55 10.48 27.62
CA THR A 171 -13.84 11.13 28.72
C THR A 171 -12.80 10.21 29.35
N ILE A 172 -11.73 10.80 29.87
CA ILE A 172 -10.73 10.15 30.73
C ILE A 172 -10.40 11.16 31.83
N GLY A 173 -10.90 10.96 33.05
CA GLY A 173 -10.83 11.95 34.11
C GLY A 173 -11.47 13.28 33.68
N SER A 174 -10.68 14.36 33.69
CA SER A 174 -11.10 15.69 33.23
C SER A 174 -10.90 15.92 31.72
N TYR A 175 -10.27 15.00 31.00
CA TYR A 175 -10.04 15.12 29.57
C TYR A 175 -11.24 14.59 28.79
N SER A 176 -11.56 15.23 27.67
CA SER A 176 -12.66 14.79 26.79
C SER A 176 -12.29 14.92 25.31
N ALA A 177 -12.98 14.14 24.50
CA ALA A 177 -12.95 14.21 23.05
C ALA A 177 -14.36 14.00 22.49
N VAL A 178 -14.67 14.71 21.41
CA VAL A 178 -15.90 14.53 20.64
C VAL A 178 -15.51 14.33 19.18
N LEU A 179 -16.04 13.28 18.57
CA LEU A 179 -15.77 12.89 17.20
C LEU A 179 -17.10 12.69 16.48
N THR A 180 -17.33 13.47 15.43
CA THR A 180 -18.43 13.23 14.50
C THR A 180 -17.95 12.27 13.41
N LEU A 181 -18.80 11.32 13.00
CA LEU A 181 -18.51 10.49 11.84
C LEU A 181 -18.51 11.38 10.59
N ASP A 182 -17.57 11.13 9.67
CA ASP A 182 -17.50 11.89 8.43
C ASP A 182 -18.69 11.52 7.53
N SER A 183 -19.02 12.43 6.61
CA SER A 183 -20.14 12.24 5.69
C SER A 183 -20.01 10.92 4.92
N GLY A 184 -21.08 10.11 4.94
CA GLY A 184 -21.10 8.79 4.31
C GLY A 184 -20.59 7.64 5.18
N HIS A 185 -19.75 7.88 6.19
CA HIS A 185 -19.12 6.79 6.96
C HIS A 185 -20.15 5.96 7.76
N LYS A 186 -21.23 6.60 8.24
CA LYS A 186 -22.32 5.87 8.88
C LYS A 186 -23.03 4.92 7.89
N ALA A 187 -23.12 5.29 6.62
CA ALA A 187 -23.76 4.50 5.57
C ALA A 187 -22.90 3.31 5.11
N ASP A 188 -21.58 3.38 5.24
CA ASP A 188 -20.69 2.22 5.08
C ASP A 188 -21.03 1.10 6.06
N GLY A 189 -21.68 1.45 7.18
CA GLY A 189 -22.05 0.53 8.24
C GLY A 189 -20.86 0.10 9.09
N ALA A 190 -21.17 -0.59 10.17
CA ALA A 190 -20.25 -1.35 11.00
C ALA A 190 -21.08 -2.33 11.84
N ILE A 191 -20.49 -3.47 12.21
CA ILE A 191 -21.11 -4.41 13.15
C ILE A 191 -20.21 -4.57 14.36
N PHE A 192 -20.73 -4.33 15.56
CA PHE A 192 -20.00 -4.56 16.81
C PHE A 192 -20.61 -5.74 17.54
N ASN A 193 -19.79 -6.72 17.95
CA ASN A 193 -20.25 -7.91 18.67
C ASN A 193 -19.46 -8.14 19.97
N ARG A 194 -18.48 -7.28 20.29
CA ARG A 194 -17.73 -7.29 21.54
C ARG A 194 -17.54 -5.89 22.11
N PHE A 195 -17.34 -5.83 23.42
CA PHE A 195 -16.66 -4.71 24.09
C PHE A 195 -15.49 -5.24 24.91
N GLY A 196 -14.32 -4.61 24.85
CA GLY A 196 -13.18 -5.05 25.66
C GLY A 196 -11.85 -4.41 25.28
N ILE A 197 -10.79 -5.15 25.54
CA ILE A 197 -9.40 -4.74 25.30
C ILE A 197 -8.85 -5.49 24.09
N LEU A 198 -8.19 -4.79 23.17
CA LEU A 198 -7.46 -5.39 22.05
C LEU A 198 -6.10 -4.74 21.86
N ASN A 199 -5.13 -5.48 21.33
CA ASN A 199 -3.89 -4.89 20.87
C ASN A 199 -4.13 -4.00 19.63
N VAL A 200 -3.32 -2.97 19.44
CA VAL A 200 -3.28 -2.28 18.14
C VAL A 200 -2.58 -3.19 17.12
N MET A 201 -3.32 -3.59 16.08
CA MET A 201 -2.88 -4.56 15.08
C MET A 201 -1.94 -3.97 14.02
N LYS A 202 -0.79 -3.45 14.44
CA LYS A 202 0.27 -2.90 13.57
C LYS A 202 1.53 -3.75 13.64
N SER A 203 2.64 -3.31 13.06
CA SER A 203 3.93 -3.99 13.25
C SER A 203 4.32 -4.08 14.73
N ALA A 204 5.06 -5.12 15.10
CA ALA A 204 5.57 -5.34 16.46
C ALA A 204 6.22 -4.07 17.04
N ASP A 205 5.70 -3.61 18.17
CA ASP A 205 6.16 -2.40 18.87
C ASP A 205 6.33 -2.65 20.36
N ASP A 206 6.77 -1.63 21.09
CA ASP A 206 7.06 -1.76 22.51
C ASP A 206 5.79 -1.99 23.34
N PRO A 207 5.82 -2.99 24.24
CA PRO A 207 4.66 -3.38 25.02
C PRO A 207 4.37 -2.41 26.15
N GLY A 208 3.17 -2.53 26.71
CA GLY A 208 2.75 -1.79 27.88
C GLY A 208 1.74 -2.54 28.71
N GLN A 209 1.26 -1.87 29.75
CA GLN A 209 0.22 -2.40 30.62
C GLN A 209 -1.01 -1.50 30.61
N ILE A 210 -2.17 -2.10 30.83
CA ILE A 210 -3.41 -1.39 31.04
C ILE A 210 -4.30 -2.21 31.98
N TRP A 211 -5.13 -1.53 32.76
CA TRP A 211 -6.10 -2.18 33.63
C TRP A 211 -7.42 -1.44 33.60
N LEU A 212 -8.51 -2.21 33.57
CA LEU A 212 -9.88 -1.74 33.65
C LEU A 212 -10.60 -2.44 34.80
N ASP A 213 -11.37 -1.66 35.55
CA ASP A 213 -12.23 -2.17 36.60
C ASP A 213 -13.57 -1.41 36.65
N ASN A 214 -14.58 -1.99 37.29
CA ASN A 214 -15.93 -1.44 37.46
C ASN A 214 -16.54 -0.98 36.14
N VAL A 215 -16.39 -1.81 35.10
CA VAL A 215 -16.82 -1.49 33.74
C VAL A 215 -18.34 -1.62 33.65
N THR A 216 -19.02 -0.63 33.10
CA THR A 216 -20.43 -0.71 32.73
C THR A 216 -20.55 -0.67 31.21
N ILE A 217 -21.26 -1.63 30.60
CA ILE A 217 -21.43 -1.75 29.15
C ILE A 217 -22.92 -1.74 28.84
N ASN A 218 -23.39 -0.76 28.08
CA ASN A 218 -24.80 -0.59 27.73
C ASN A 218 -25.75 -0.65 28.95
N GLY A 219 -25.27 -0.14 30.10
CA GLY A 219 -25.99 -0.15 31.38
C GLY A 219 -25.80 -1.41 32.25
N GLU A 220 -25.14 -2.46 31.75
CA GLU A 220 -24.81 -3.66 32.51
C GLU A 220 -23.48 -3.49 33.27
N ALA A 221 -23.48 -3.70 34.58
CA ALA A 221 -22.29 -3.52 35.43
C ALA A 221 -21.45 -4.81 35.54
N HIS A 222 -20.13 -4.65 35.39
CA HIS A 222 -19.11 -5.68 35.50
C HIS A 222 -18.04 -5.25 36.51
N PRO A 223 -18.19 -5.61 37.80
CA PRO A 223 -17.27 -5.23 38.87
C PRO A 223 -16.05 -6.15 39.01
N PHE A 224 -15.95 -7.21 38.18
CA PHE A 224 -14.85 -8.18 38.16
C PHE A 224 -14.45 -8.82 39.50
N ASN A 225 -15.37 -8.91 40.47
CA ASN A 225 -15.15 -9.65 41.72
C ASN A 225 -15.02 -11.19 41.54
N SER A 226 -15.24 -11.68 40.32
CA SER A 226 -15.08 -13.06 39.88
C SER A 226 -14.79 -13.08 38.38
N ASP A 227 -14.29 -14.20 37.87
CA ASP A 227 -14.01 -14.35 36.44
C ASP A 227 -15.31 -14.20 35.64
N PRO A 228 -15.41 -13.20 34.76
CA PRO A 228 -16.64 -12.95 34.04
C PRO A 228 -16.83 -13.90 32.84
N GLY A 229 -15.85 -14.77 32.53
CA GLY A 229 -15.92 -15.73 31.42
C GLY A 229 -16.04 -15.05 30.06
N TRP A 230 -15.36 -13.91 29.88
CA TRP A 230 -15.38 -13.17 28.62
C TRP A 230 -14.63 -13.92 27.52
N ASP A 231 -14.99 -13.61 26.28
CA ASP A 231 -14.41 -14.20 25.08
C ASP A 231 -12.96 -13.75 24.91
N GLU A 232 -12.13 -14.63 24.37
CA GLU A 232 -10.68 -14.46 24.37
C GLU A 232 -10.01 -14.97 23.08
N LEU A 233 -9.01 -14.23 22.60
CA LEU A 233 -8.19 -14.61 21.46
C LEU A 233 -6.76 -14.16 21.70
N ASN A 234 -5.79 -15.08 21.65
CA ASN A 234 -4.35 -14.81 21.71
C ASN A 234 -3.85 -13.92 22.88
N ASN A 235 -4.68 -13.65 23.88
CA ASN A 235 -4.41 -12.75 25.03
C ASN A 235 -3.49 -13.37 26.09
N ARG A 236 -3.32 -14.70 26.07
CA ARG A 236 -2.38 -15.48 26.90
C ARG A 236 -1.43 -16.29 26.01
N ASN A 237 -0.71 -15.60 25.13
CA ASN A 237 0.12 -16.26 24.11
C ASN A 237 1.53 -15.66 24.04
N THR A 238 2.49 -16.47 23.60
CA THR A 238 3.86 -16.05 23.31
C THR A 238 4.30 -16.69 21.99
N TYR A 239 4.68 -15.85 21.02
CA TYR A 239 5.04 -16.29 19.67
C TYR A 239 6.11 -15.39 19.06
N ILE A 240 6.68 -15.80 17.92
CA ILE A 240 7.62 -14.98 17.15
C ILE A 240 6.86 -14.34 15.99
N SER A 241 6.92 -13.01 15.86
CA SER A 241 6.36 -12.30 14.71
C SER A 241 7.45 -11.73 13.82
N ALA A 242 7.28 -11.99 12.53
CA ALA A 242 8.07 -11.44 11.44
C ALA A 242 7.57 -10.04 10.99
N ASN A 243 6.41 -9.60 11.48
CA ASN A 243 5.82 -8.31 11.14
C ASN A 243 6.47 -7.19 11.97
N VAL A 244 7.73 -6.90 11.64
CA VAL A 244 8.56 -5.89 12.32
C VAL A 244 8.91 -4.83 11.29
N ARG A 245 8.67 -3.56 11.61
CA ARG A 245 8.96 -2.47 10.67
C ARG A 245 10.45 -2.12 10.69
N PRO A 246 11.14 -2.03 9.54
CA PRO A 246 10.69 -2.20 8.15
C PRO A 246 11.29 -3.47 7.52
N ARG A 247 10.77 -4.64 7.87
CA ARG A 247 11.19 -5.93 7.34
C ARG A 247 10.33 -6.32 6.13
N PHE A 248 10.87 -6.14 4.93
CA PHE A 248 10.22 -6.55 3.68
C PHE A 248 10.22 -8.07 3.50
N ASP A 249 9.11 -8.63 3.04
CA ASP A 249 9.02 -10.03 2.66
C ASP A 249 8.07 -10.19 1.47
N PHE A 250 8.54 -9.77 0.30
CA PHE A 250 7.79 -9.83 -0.96
C PHE A 250 8.65 -10.34 -2.12
N GLY A 251 7.99 -10.84 -3.17
CA GLY A 251 8.60 -11.38 -4.37
C GLY A 251 7.82 -12.59 -4.87
N TYR A 252 8.43 -13.45 -5.69
CA TYR A 252 7.81 -14.70 -6.12
C TYR A 252 7.50 -15.62 -4.94
N SER A 253 6.25 -16.09 -4.87
CA SER A 253 5.72 -16.96 -3.84
C SER A 253 5.22 -18.25 -4.52
N PRO A 254 5.96 -19.37 -4.41
CA PRO A 254 5.57 -20.61 -5.07
C PRO A 254 4.38 -21.26 -4.36
N GLY A 255 3.46 -21.84 -5.13
CA GLY A 255 2.32 -22.60 -4.64
C GLY A 255 1.18 -21.77 -4.03
N SER A 256 1.27 -20.44 -4.05
CA SER A 256 0.23 -19.56 -3.53
C SER A 256 -0.79 -19.15 -4.62
N ASN A 257 -1.93 -18.60 -4.18
CA ASN A 257 -3.03 -18.17 -5.05
C ASN A 257 -3.85 -17.06 -4.37
N PHE A 258 -3.17 -16.08 -3.78
CA PHE A 258 -3.78 -14.97 -3.07
C PHE A 258 -4.37 -13.90 -4.00
N ALA A 259 -3.84 -13.77 -5.22
CA ALA A 259 -4.32 -12.88 -6.26
C ALA A 259 -5.35 -13.54 -7.20
N GLY A 260 -5.54 -14.86 -7.13
CA GLY A 260 -6.58 -15.58 -7.88
C GLY A 260 -6.18 -16.05 -9.29
N GLY A 261 -4.89 -16.22 -9.59
CA GLY A 261 -4.42 -16.86 -10.83
C GLY A 261 -4.66 -18.37 -10.88
N GLN A 262 -4.33 -18.97 -12.01
CA GLN A 262 -4.58 -20.40 -12.26
C GLN A 262 -3.33 -21.28 -12.04
N SER A 263 -2.18 -20.69 -11.74
CA SER A 263 -0.90 -21.27 -12.15
C SER A 263 0.05 -21.70 -11.03
N GLY A 264 -0.34 -21.63 -9.75
CA GLY A 264 0.44 -22.25 -8.68
C GLY A 264 1.68 -21.44 -8.24
N GLY A 265 1.66 -20.13 -8.43
CA GLY A 265 2.57 -19.16 -7.85
C GLY A 265 2.13 -17.74 -8.22
N GLU A 266 2.69 -16.73 -7.56
CA GLU A 266 2.38 -15.32 -7.82
C GLU A 266 3.51 -14.42 -7.28
N ILE A 267 3.49 -13.12 -7.57
CA ILE A 267 4.38 -12.15 -6.88
C ILE A 267 3.63 -11.39 -5.81
N GLY A 268 4.35 -10.92 -4.81
CA GLY A 268 3.79 -10.09 -3.75
C GLY A 268 4.23 -10.55 -2.38
N GLY A 269 3.45 -10.20 -1.36
CA GLY A 269 3.78 -10.48 0.03
C GLY A 269 3.73 -9.22 0.88
N HIS A 270 4.51 -9.21 1.96
CA HIS A 270 4.51 -8.13 2.93
C HIS A 270 5.45 -6.99 2.52
N THR A 271 4.87 -5.85 2.18
CA THR A 271 5.59 -4.62 1.82
C THR A 271 5.43 -3.62 2.95
N PHE A 272 6.51 -3.01 3.42
CA PHE A 272 6.43 -1.75 4.15
C PHE A 272 6.60 -0.60 3.16
N ARG A 273 6.15 0.59 3.56
CA ARG A 273 6.72 1.82 3.01
C ARG A 273 8.23 1.84 3.26
N GLY A 274 9.00 2.31 2.28
CA GLY A 274 10.47 2.35 2.36
C GLY A 274 10.98 3.54 3.18
N ASP A 275 12.26 3.87 3.09
CA ASP A 275 12.79 5.13 3.61
C ASP A 275 14.06 5.49 2.84
N SER A 276 14.04 6.60 2.11
CA SER A 276 15.19 7.04 1.32
C SER A 276 16.32 7.64 2.17
N ARG A 277 16.07 7.95 3.45
CA ARG A 277 17.05 8.59 4.35
C ARG A 277 18.11 7.62 4.83
N VAL A 278 19.34 7.77 4.32
CA VAL A 278 20.48 6.89 4.67
C VAL A 278 20.91 7.08 6.13
N GLU A 279 21.01 8.32 6.59
CA GLU A 279 21.59 8.69 7.90
C GLU A 279 20.87 8.02 9.08
N PHE A 280 19.56 7.79 8.94
CA PHE A 280 18.76 7.23 10.01
C PHE A 280 18.66 5.71 9.94
N ASN A 281 18.86 5.10 8.77
CA ASN A 281 18.05 3.94 8.42
C ASN A 281 18.68 2.89 7.47
N GLY A 282 19.86 3.10 6.88
CA GLY A 282 20.54 2.07 6.06
C GLY A 282 19.86 1.77 4.72
N SER A 283 19.83 0.50 4.26
CA SER A 283 19.17 0.08 3.01
C SER A 283 17.68 -0.21 3.25
N ARG A 284 16.84 0.81 3.43
CA ARG A 284 15.38 0.66 3.66
C ARG A 284 14.52 0.93 2.43
N MET A 285 15.09 0.72 1.27
CA MET A 285 14.37 0.65 0.01
C MET A 285 14.44 -0.78 -0.51
N ALA A 286 13.39 -1.25 -1.18
CA ALA A 286 13.36 -2.58 -1.79
C ALA A 286 12.61 -2.58 -3.13
N TYR A 287 12.94 -3.54 -4.00
CA TYR A 287 12.15 -3.87 -5.18
C TYR A 287 12.24 -5.36 -5.54
N TYR A 288 11.28 -5.81 -6.34
CA TYR A 288 11.30 -7.08 -7.06
C TYR A 288 10.68 -6.87 -8.44
N GLY A 289 11.43 -7.06 -9.52
CA GLY A 289 10.96 -6.72 -10.87
C GLY A 289 11.71 -7.39 -12.01
N ASP A 290 11.01 -7.61 -13.11
CA ASP A 290 11.55 -8.15 -14.36
C ASP A 290 12.44 -7.13 -15.06
N GLN A 291 13.49 -7.60 -15.72
CA GLN A 291 14.31 -6.75 -16.57
C GLN A 291 13.64 -6.56 -17.93
N LEU A 292 13.50 -5.29 -18.34
CA LEU A 292 12.96 -4.95 -19.66
C LEU A 292 14.02 -5.18 -20.75
N ASN A 293 13.57 -5.43 -21.99
CA ASN A 293 14.46 -5.56 -23.15
C ASN A 293 15.10 -4.22 -23.52
N ASP A 294 14.32 -3.14 -23.41
CA ASP A 294 14.73 -1.77 -23.69
C ASP A 294 14.69 -0.92 -22.41
N THR A 295 15.48 0.15 -22.38
CA THR A 295 15.25 1.23 -21.41
C THR A 295 14.14 2.14 -21.94
N LEU A 296 12.96 2.05 -21.33
CA LEU A 296 11.77 2.81 -21.72
C LEU A 296 11.80 4.22 -21.11
N SER A 297 10.95 5.11 -21.61
CA SER A 297 10.87 6.50 -21.17
C SER A 297 9.43 7.06 -21.23
N LEU A 298 9.25 8.31 -20.83
CA LEU A 298 7.98 9.04 -21.00
C LEU A 298 7.62 9.34 -22.46
N ASN A 299 8.46 8.98 -23.43
CA ASN A 299 8.10 9.06 -24.85
C ASN A 299 7.47 7.77 -25.37
N ASP A 300 7.50 6.71 -24.57
CA ASP A 300 7.07 5.38 -24.95
C ASP A 300 5.70 5.07 -24.33
N PRO A 301 4.75 4.48 -25.08
CA PRO A 301 3.52 3.97 -24.48
C PRO A 301 3.83 2.78 -23.56
N LEU A 302 3.23 2.76 -22.38
CA LEU A 302 3.39 1.68 -21.41
C LEU A 302 2.04 1.03 -21.14
N HIS A 303 2.04 -0.29 -21.00
CA HIS A 303 0.86 -1.06 -20.65
C HIS A 303 1.25 -2.11 -19.60
N ALA A 304 0.40 -2.28 -18.59
CA ALA A 304 0.46 -3.39 -17.67
C ALA A 304 -0.96 -3.80 -17.23
N GLU A 305 -1.19 -5.09 -17.04
CA GLU A 305 -2.43 -5.63 -16.51
C GLU A 305 -2.20 -6.92 -15.75
N GLY A 306 -3.23 -7.35 -15.03
CA GLY A 306 -3.28 -8.67 -14.41
C GLY A 306 -4.29 -8.71 -13.28
N LYS A 307 -4.05 -9.62 -12.33
CA LYS A 307 -4.86 -9.75 -11.12
C LYS A 307 -4.17 -9.13 -9.92
N VAL A 308 -4.96 -8.65 -8.99
CA VAL A 308 -4.51 -8.17 -7.67
C VAL A 308 -5.38 -8.76 -6.57
N GLY A 309 -4.75 -9.22 -5.50
CA GLY A 309 -5.38 -9.62 -4.25
C GLY A 309 -4.81 -8.81 -3.10
N PHE A 310 -5.65 -8.03 -2.43
CA PHE A 310 -5.26 -7.23 -1.26
C PHE A 310 -5.72 -7.94 0.02
N HIS A 311 -4.77 -8.32 0.88
CA HIS A 311 -5.04 -9.17 2.05
C HIS A 311 -4.80 -8.47 3.38
N ARG A 312 -4.00 -7.39 3.38
CA ARG A 312 -3.73 -6.64 4.60
C ARG A 312 -3.44 -5.17 4.35
N GLY A 313 -4.20 -4.26 4.96
CA GLY A 313 -4.06 -2.81 4.79
C GLY A 313 -3.92 -2.02 6.11
N VAL A 314 -2.69 -1.75 6.55
CA VAL A 314 -2.48 -0.88 7.73
C VAL A 314 -2.54 0.60 7.34
N SER A 315 -3.05 1.49 8.20
CA SER A 315 -2.94 2.94 7.95
C SER A 315 -1.49 3.41 7.76
N ASP A 316 -1.31 4.44 6.95
CA ASP A 316 -0.01 4.98 6.52
C ASP A 316 0.88 3.94 5.80
N SER A 317 0.27 3.08 4.98
CA SER A 317 0.96 2.09 4.16
C SER A 317 0.74 2.33 2.66
N THR A 318 1.66 1.81 1.83
CA THR A 318 1.58 1.89 0.36
C THR A 318 2.27 0.69 -0.28
N THR A 319 1.66 0.13 -1.32
CA THR A 319 2.32 -0.76 -2.29
C THR A 319 2.34 -0.08 -3.65
N LEU A 320 3.51 -0.05 -4.30
CA LEU A 320 3.65 0.44 -5.68
C LEU A 320 3.93 -0.73 -6.62
N ILE A 321 3.25 -0.74 -7.76
CA ILE A 321 3.53 -1.63 -8.89
C ILE A 321 3.64 -0.80 -10.17
N GLY A 322 4.64 -1.06 -11.00
CA GLY A 322 4.80 -0.33 -12.26
C GLY A 322 6.19 -0.41 -12.86
N PHE A 323 6.47 0.52 -13.77
CA PHE A 323 7.73 0.68 -14.47
C PHE A 323 8.67 1.57 -13.66
N PHE A 324 9.91 1.12 -13.46
CA PHE A 324 10.89 1.84 -12.64
C PHE A 324 12.33 1.65 -13.12
N HIS A 325 13.26 2.47 -12.60
CA HIS A 325 14.70 2.28 -12.80
C HIS A 325 15.34 1.63 -11.56
N SER A 326 15.98 0.48 -11.72
CA SER A 326 16.60 -0.30 -10.63
C SER A 326 17.58 0.51 -9.75
N ASP A 327 18.30 1.47 -10.36
CA ASP A 327 19.21 2.38 -9.64
C ASP A 327 18.58 3.74 -9.31
N GLY A 328 18.08 4.48 -10.31
CA GLY A 328 17.50 5.82 -10.11
C GLY A 328 16.33 5.85 -9.14
N SER A 329 15.40 4.89 -9.23
CA SER A 329 14.26 4.79 -8.30
C SER A 329 14.66 4.37 -6.88
N MET A 330 15.89 3.89 -6.71
CA MET A 330 16.46 3.45 -5.44
C MET A 330 17.49 4.44 -4.88
N ARG A 331 17.59 5.63 -5.49
CA ARG A 331 18.49 6.69 -5.02
C ARG A 331 18.06 7.13 -3.63
N SER A 332 19.03 7.18 -2.72
CA SER A 332 18.81 7.68 -1.38
C SER A 332 18.84 9.21 -1.33
N ASN A 333 18.13 9.78 -0.37
CA ASN A 333 18.01 11.21 -0.18
C ASN A 333 17.87 11.57 1.32
N ASN A 334 18.22 12.80 1.71
CA ASN A 334 18.03 13.29 3.08
C ASN A 334 16.59 13.77 3.35
N SER A 335 15.73 13.84 2.33
CA SER A 335 14.32 14.21 2.46
C SER A 335 13.37 13.10 1.97
N GLN A 336 12.21 13.02 2.62
CA GLN A 336 11.09 12.17 2.23
C GLN A 336 9.99 12.92 1.46
N ASP A 337 10.21 14.21 1.13
CA ASP A 337 9.20 15.07 0.52
C ASP A 337 8.61 14.45 -0.77
N SER A 338 9.41 13.70 -1.53
CA SER A 338 9.00 13.06 -2.79
C SER A 338 8.09 11.85 -2.61
N ALA A 339 8.12 11.11 -1.48
CA ALA A 339 7.38 9.86 -1.18
C ALA A 339 7.30 8.77 -2.29
N THR A 340 6.87 9.09 -3.50
CA THR A 340 7.01 8.35 -4.75
C THR A 340 8.48 8.32 -5.21
N PRO A 341 8.98 7.17 -5.67
CA PRO A 341 10.32 7.05 -6.21
C PRO A 341 10.50 7.85 -7.50
N GLU A 342 11.72 8.34 -7.73
CA GLU A 342 12.14 8.87 -9.03
C GLU A 342 12.04 7.80 -10.11
N ASN A 343 12.00 8.23 -11.38
CA ASN A 343 11.98 7.33 -12.52
C ASN A 343 10.90 6.25 -12.39
N PHE A 344 9.66 6.63 -12.09
CA PHE A 344 8.55 5.72 -11.83
C PHE A 344 7.28 6.12 -12.59
N VAL A 345 6.62 5.14 -13.21
CA VAL A 345 5.23 5.25 -13.69
C VAL A 345 4.51 3.98 -13.29
N GLY A 346 3.44 4.11 -12.51
CA GLY A 346 2.77 2.94 -11.97
C GLY A 346 1.47 3.25 -11.25
N ALA A 347 1.00 2.27 -10.49
CA ALA A 347 -0.15 2.38 -9.63
C ALA A 347 0.25 2.25 -8.15
N ALA A 348 -0.47 2.96 -7.29
CA ALA A 348 -0.34 2.91 -5.83
C ALA A 348 -1.60 2.30 -5.21
N ILE A 349 -1.42 1.39 -4.25
CA ILE A 349 -2.45 0.95 -3.32
C ILE A 349 -2.24 1.68 -2.00
N GLU A 350 -3.05 2.71 -1.74
CA GLU A 350 -2.84 3.63 -0.61
C GLU A 350 -4.15 4.29 -0.15
N GLY A 351 -4.16 4.77 1.10
CA GLY A 351 -5.25 5.54 1.71
C GLY A 351 -5.37 7.00 1.24
N PRO A 352 -5.98 7.90 2.04
CA PRO A 352 -5.85 8.01 3.49
C PRO A 352 -6.86 7.16 4.26
N SER A 353 -6.63 6.96 5.55
CA SER A 353 -7.54 6.19 6.42
C SER A 353 -8.99 6.68 6.39
N ALA A 354 -9.23 7.98 6.19
CA ALA A 354 -10.59 8.54 6.06
C ALA A 354 -11.37 7.95 4.87
N GLU A 355 -10.67 7.44 3.86
CA GLU A 355 -11.24 6.89 2.65
C GLU A 355 -10.93 5.39 2.48
N GLY A 356 -10.30 4.73 3.44
CA GLY A 356 -9.87 3.34 3.28
C GLY A 356 -8.69 3.23 2.32
N PHE A 357 -8.83 2.46 1.23
CA PHE A 357 -7.75 2.23 0.27
C PHE A 357 -8.24 2.32 -1.19
N TYR A 358 -7.39 2.91 -2.01
CA TYR A 358 -7.59 3.11 -3.44
C TYR A 358 -6.54 2.38 -4.26
N LEU A 359 -6.85 2.06 -5.51
CA LEU A 359 -5.84 1.83 -6.55
C LEU A 359 -5.83 3.02 -7.52
N TYR A 360 -4.70 3.73 -7.64
CA TYR A 360 -4.63 4.94 -8.47
C TYR A 360 -3.27 5.14 -9.15
N PRO A 361 -3.21 5.86 -10.30
CA PRO A 361 -1.95 6.12 -11.00
C PRO A 361 -1.07 7.12 -10.25
N THR A 362 0.24 6.94 -10.31
CA THR A 362 1.23 7.90 -9.82
C THR A 362 2.51 7.84 -10.65
N TYR A 363 3.32 8.90 -10.60
CA TYR A 363 4.60 8.97 -11.27
C TYR A 363 5.62 9.82 -10.50
N GLY A 364 6.90 9.52 -10.72
CA GLY A 364 8.05 10.32 -10.29
C GLY A 364 9.06 10.42 -11.42
N LEU A 365 9.72 11.57 -11.53
CA LEU A 365 10.58 11.90 -12.67
C LEU A 365 12.05 11.64 -12.37
N ASP A 366 12.93 11.83 -13.35
CA ASP A 366 14.39 11.81 -13.17
C ASP A 366 14.90 13.10 -12.48
N GLN A 367 14.18 13.53 -11.45
CA GLN A 367 14.51 14.68 -10.64
C GLN A 367 13.85 14.53 -9.26
N GLU A 368 14.67 14.69 -8.23
CA GLU A 368 14.24 14.61 -6.84
C GLU A 368 13.03 15.48 -6.52
N GLY A 369 12.03 14.91 -5.85
CA GLY A 369 10.85 15.66 -5.42
C GLY A 369 9.86 15.98 -6.53
N VAL A 370 10.19 15.72 -7.80
CA VAL A 370 9.29 16.03 -8.92
C VAL A 370 8.42 14.83 -9.24
N ARG A 371 7.13 15.00 -8.94
CA ARG A 371 6.06 14.02 -9.07
C ARG A 371 4.77 14.76 -9.42
N ALA A 372 3.67 14.03 -9.55
CA ALA A 372 2.35 14.66 -9.68
C ALA A 372 2.08 15.67 -8.55
N ASN A 373 1.78 16.94 -8.91
CA ASN A 373 1.34 17.95 -7.95
C ASN A 373 -0.12 17.74 -7.50
N GLY A 374 -0.88 16.94 -8.27
CA GLY A 374 -2.29 16.63 -8.05
C GLY A 374 -2.53 15.39 -7.17
N GLY A 375 -3.78 15.24 -6.72
CA GLY A 375 -4.26 14.07 -5.97
C GLY A 375 -4.25 12.77 -6.77
N ARG A 376 -5.14 11.82 -6.43
CA ARG A 376 -5.13 10.45 -6.95
C ARG A 376 -5.69 10.27 -8.37
N GLY A 377 -5.65 11.32 -9.19
CA GLY A 377 -6.32 11.37 -10.49
C GLY A 377 -7.81 11.74 -10.41
N THR A 378 -8.48 11.75 -11.56
CA THR A 378 -9.92 12.02 -11.70
C THR A 378 -10.59 11.02 -12.67
N PRO A 379 -11.86 10.60 -12.43
CA PRO A 379 -12.69 10.86 -11.24
C PRO A 379 -12.12 10.17 -9.98
N THR A 380 -12.86 10.12 -8.87
CA THR A 380 -12.44 9.42 -7.65
C THR A 380 -11.93 8.01 -7.99
N PRO A 381 -10.75 7.61 -7.49
CA PRO A 381 -10.18 6.30 -7.78
C PRO A 381 -11.08 5.14 -7.32
N PRO A 382 -10.97 3.97 -7.95
CA PRO A 382 -11.62 2.77 -7.46
C PRO A 382 -11.08 2.35 -6.09
N TYR A 383 -11.99 1.93 -5.21
CA TYR A 383 -11.65 1.37 -3.91
C TYR A 383 -11.17 -0.08 -4.04
N ILE A 384 -10.18 -0.45 -3.23
CA ILE A 384 -9.73 -1.83 -3.05
C ILE A 384 -9.68 -2.13 -1.56
N TYR A 385 -10.21 -3.28 -1.13
CA TYR A 385 -10.31 -3.62 0.28
C TYR A 385 -9.41 -4.81 0.61
N PRO A 386 -8.90 -4.92 1.86
CA PRO A 386 -8.08 -6.05 2.30
C PRO A 386 -8.97 -7.27 2.59
N ASP A 387 -9.76 -7.68 1.60
CA ASP A 387 -10.73 -8.77 1.65
C ASP A 387 -10.28 -10.02 0.89
N GLY A 388 -9.07 -9.98 0.32
CA GLY A 388 -8.47 -11.05 -0.48
C GLY A 388 -9.16 -11.29 -1.82
N GLN A 389 -10.16 -10.48 -2.21
CA GLN A 389 -10.86 -10.68 -3.48
C GLN A 389 -9.92 -10.34 -4.64
N SER A 390 -9.76 -11.32 -5.54
CA SER A 390 -9.11 -11.16 -6.83
C SER A 390 -9.87 -10.16 -7.70
N ARG A 391 -9.16 -9.13 -8.16
CA ARG A 391 -9.69 -8.12 -9.08
C ARG A 391 -8.76 -7.96 -10.27
N HIS A 392 -9.31 -7.78 -11.45
CA HIS A 392 -8.54 -7.40 -12.63
C HIS A 392 -8.20 -5.91 -12.57
N TRP A 393 -6.97 -5.57 -12.91
CA TRP A 393 -6.49 -4.19 -12.99
C TRP A 393 -5.73 -3.94 -14.29
N THR A 394 -5.72 -2.69 -14.73
CA THR A 394 -4.87 -2.24 -15.85
C THR A 394 -4.16 -0.94 -15.49
N LEU A 395 -3.05 -0.68 -16.16
CA LEU A 395 -2.31 0.57 -16.18
C LEU A 395 -1.89 0.86 -17.62
N ASP A 396 -2.30 2.01 -18.14
CA ASP A 396 -1.98 2.47 -19.49
C ASP A 396 -1.38 3.87 -19.44
N TYR A 397 -0.16 4.03 -19.93
CA TYR A 397 0.45 5.34 -20.16
C TYR A 397 0.44 5.68 -21.65
N HIS A 398 -0.16 6.82 -21.98
CA HIS A 398 -0.21 7.35 -23.34
C HIS A 398 0.67 8.61 -23.40
N PRO A 399 1.84 8.59 -24.08
CA PRO A 399 2.73 9.75 -24.17
C PRO A 399 2.06 10.93 -24.88
N ASP A 400 1.17 10.67 -25.84
CA ASP A 400 0.45 11.72 -26.59
C ASP A 400 -0.86 12.15 -25.92
N GLY A 401 -1.20 11.55 -24.77
CA GLY A 401 -2.37 11.90 -23.98
C GLY A 401 -2.34 13.36 -23.50
N ASN A 402 -3.52 13.90 -23.18
CA ASN A 402 -3.67 15.27 -22.66
C ASN A 402 -2.92 16.33 -23.51
N GLY A 403 -3.11 16.28 -24.83
CA GLY A 403 -2.48 17.23 -25.75
C GLY A 403 -0.96 17.07 -25.86
N GLY A 404 -0.43 15.85 -25.74
CA GLY A 404 1.01 15.56 -25.86
C GLY A 404 1.81 15.64 -24.55
N THR A 405 1.17 15.99 -23.43
CA THR A 405 1.82 16.05 -22.12
C THR A 405 1.98 14.67 -21.48
N GLY A 406 1.10 13.73 -21.81
CA GLY A 406 1.07 12.38 -21.25
C GLY A 406 -0.12 12.17 -20.31
N SER A 407 -0.68 10.97 -20.32
CA SER A 407 -1.77 10.58 -19.42
C SER A 407 -1.63 9.12 -18.98
N ILE A 408 -1.82 8.87 -17.69
CA ILE A 408 -1.81 7.54 -17.07
C ILE A 408 -3.24 7.20 -16.66
N THR A 409 -3.76 6.07 -17.12
CA THR A 409 -5.06 5.54 -16.72
C THR A 409 -4.84 4.25 -15.95
N VAL A 410 -5.51 4.10 -14.81
CA VAL A 410 -5.58 2.83 -14.07
C VAL A 410 -7.03 2.39 -13.99
N THR A 411 -7.27 1.09 -14.15
CA THR A 411 -8.58 0.49 -13.92
C THR A 411 -8.54 -0.58 -12.83
N LEU A 412 -9.65 -0.76 -12.13
CA LEU A 412 -9.88 -1.87 -11.21
C LEU A 412 -11.34 -2.31 -11.33
N GLY A 413 -11.59 -3.57 -11.67
CA GLY A 413 -12.95 -4.10 -11.78
C GLY A 413 -13.85 -3.32 -12.74
N GLY A 414 -13.28 -2.71 -13.78
CA GLY A 414 -14.00 -1.90 -14.78
C GLY A 414 -14.20 -0.43 -14.43
N GLN A 415 -13.84 0.00 -13.21
CA GLN A 415 -13.80 1.43 -12.84
C GLN A 415 -12.44 2.02 -13.24
N ALA A 416 -12.42 3.25 -13.76
CA ALA A 416 -11.22 3.90 -14.28
C ALA A 416 -10.95 5.24 -13.59
N VAL A 417 -9.67 5.55 -13.42
CA VAL A 417 -9.16 6.85 -12.97
C VAL A 417 -7.96 7.25 -13.81
N ALA A 418 -7.88 8.54 -14.16
CA ALA A 418 -6.79 9.07 -14.97
C ALA A 418 -6.02 10.17 -14.22
N LEU A 419 -4.70 10.17 -14.40
CA LEU A 419 -3.79 11.21 -13.97
C LEU A 419 -2.99 11.70 -15.17
N ASN A 420 -3.10 13.00 -15.45
CA ASN A 420 -2.30 13.62 -16.49
C ASN A 420 -0.91 13.98 -15.94
N ILE A 421 0.09 13.92 -16.81
CA ILE A 421 1.42 14.46 -16.49
C ILE A 421 1.31 15.98 -16.42
N ASP A 422 1.91 16.58 -15.39
CA ASP A 422 1.81 18.03 -15.21
C ASP A 422 2.60 18.76 -16.31
N PRO A 423 2.20 19.99 -16.68
CA PRO A 423 2.94 20.77 -17.67
C PRO A 423 4.43 20.93 -17.32
N GLY A 424 5.32 20.65 -18.26
CA GLY A 424 6.77 20.73 -18.06
C GLY A 424 7.42 19.43 -17.56
N HIS A 425 6.66 18.50 -16.98
CA HIS A 425 7.22 17.29 -16.38
C HIS A 425 7.73 16.30 -17.44
N LYS A 426 7.06 16.18 -18.59
CA LYS A 426 7.53 15.30 -19.67
C LYS A 426 8.93 15.71 -20.19
N GLN A 427 9.28 17.00 -20.13
CA GLN A 427 10.59 17.51 -20.53
C GLN A 427 11.71 17.19 -19.54
N ILE A 428 11.39 16.97 -18.26
CA ILE A 428 12.35 16.48 -17.26
C ILE A 428 12.74 15.04 -17.58
N GLY A 429 11.75 14.23 -17.98
CA GLY A 429 11.96 12.84 -18.38
C GLY A 429 11.91 11.86 -17.20
N ALA A 430 11.91 10.59 -17.56
CA ALA A 430 12.06 9.45 -16.67
C ALA A 430 12.52 8.26 -17.52
N HIS A 431 13.26 7.34 -16.92
CA HIS A 431 13.78 6.13 -17.56
C HIS A 431 13.36 4.89 -16.80
N PHE A 432 13.01 3.81 -17.49
CA PHE A 432 12.54 2.58 -16.86
C PHE A 432 13.28 1.38 -17.44
N ASN A 433 13.84 0.53 -16.57
CA ASN A 433 14.53 -0.69 -16.95
C ASN A 433 13.99 -1.93 -16.20
N ARG A 434 12.96 -1.74 -15.37
CA ARG A 434 12.23 -2.79 -14.65
C ARG A 434 10.73 -2.59 -14.73
N PHE A 435 10.00 -3.70 -14.60
CA PHE A 435 8.58 -3.71 -14.23
C PHE A 435 8.39 -4.60 -12.98
N GLY A 436 7.66 -4.14 -11.98
CA GLY A 436 7.41 -4.92 -10.77
C GLY A 436 7.03 -4.07 -9.56
N ILE A 437 7.30 -4.60 -8.36
CA ILE A 437 6.98 -3.96 -7.07
C ILE A 437 8.19 -3.17 -6.57
N ILE A 438 7.97 -1.95 -6.10
CA ILE A 438 9.01 -1.08 -5.50
C ILE A 438 8.46 -0.34 -4.27
N THR A 439 9.31 -0.08 -3.29
CA THR A 439 8.92 0.67 -2.09
C THR A 439 8.84 2.18 -2.35
N THR A 440 8.02 2.88 -1.57
CA THR A 440 8.04 4.35 -1.46
C THR A 440 9.35 4.86 -0.85
N HIS A 441 9.67 6.14 -1.05
CA HIS A 441 10.77 6.89 -0.42
C HIS A 441 10.42 7.44 0.97
N ILE A 442 9.15 7.40 1.37
CA ILE A 442 8.68 7.79 2.70
C ILE A 442 8.43 6.57 3.57
N ASP A 443 8.71 6.70 4.87
CA ASP A 443 8.50 5.69 5.92
C ASP A 443 7.02 5.54 6.28
N GLY A 444 6.60 4.34 6.68
CA GLY A 444 5.21 4.05 7.05
C GLY A 444 4.96 2.59 7.38
N SER A 445 3.70 2.24 7.56
CA SER A 445 3.26 0.88 7.86
C SER A 445 3.34 -0.02 6.62
N GLY A 446 2.96 -1.29 6.78
CA GLY A 446 2.99 -2.28 5.72
C GLY A 446 1.64 -2.84 5.29
N GLN A 447 1.63 -3.37 4.08
CA GLN A 447 0.51 -4.05 3.44
C GLN A 447 0.88 -5.49 3.11
N THR A 448 -0.13 -6.29 2.77
CA THR A 448 0.05 -7.58 2.11
C THR A 448 -0.77 -7.58 0.83
N VAL A 449 -0.08 -7.54 -0.30
CA VAL A 449 -0.68 -7.49 -1.64
C VAL A 449 0.00 -8.53 -2.52
N TYR A 450 -0.79 -9.20 -3.36
CA TYR A 450 -0.31 -10.14 -4.36
C TYR A 450 -0.80 -9.77 -5.75
N PHE A 451 -0.01 -10.11 -6.76
CA PHE A 451 -0.28 -9.89 -8.17
C PHE A 451 0.06 -11.16 -8.97
N ASP A 452 -0.77 -11.45 -9.97
CA ASP A 452 -0.65 -12.67 -10.77
C ASP A 452 -1.20 -12.42 -12.19
N ASP A 453 -0.94 -13.36 -13.10
CA ASP A 453 -1.31 -13.30 -14.52
C ASP A 453 -0.91 -11.95 -15.16
N LEU A 454 0.33 -11.52 -14.92
CA LEU A 454 0.79 -10.18 -15.29
C LEU A 454 1.15 -10.11 -16.77
N THR A 455 0.59 -9.14 -17.50
CA THR A 455 1.02 -8.81 -18.86
C THR A 455 1.52 -7.37 -18.91
N TYR A 456 2.73 -7.12 -19.42
CA TYR A 456 3.34 -5.79 -19.39
C TYR A 456 4.30 -5.51 -20.55
N THR A 457 4.51 -4.23 -20.84
CA THR A 457 5.44 -3.76 -21.87
C THR A 457 6.88 -4.11 -21.51
N ILE A 458 7.60 -4.78 -22.41
CA ILE A 458 9.03 -5.10 -22.23
C ILE A 458 9.95 -4.33 -23.18
N GLY A 459 9.40 -3.64 -24.17
CA GLY A 459 10.19 -2.98 -25.20
C GLY A 459 9.38 -2.72 -26.47
N PHE A 460 10.09 -2.35 -27.53
CA PHE A 460 9.52 -2.13 -28.86
C PHE A 460 10.26 -2.99 -29.86
N ALA A 461 9.51 -3.58 -30.80
CA ALA A 461 10.14 -4.26 -31.91
C ALA A 461 11.01 -3.24 -32.66
N PRO A 462 12.27 -3.60 -32.99
CA PRO A 462 13.08 -2.74 -33.85
C PRO A 462 12.34 -2.51 -35.18
N PRO A 463 12.57 -1.37 -35.85
CA PRO A 463 11.95 -1.12 -37.14
C PRO A 463 12.27 -2.27 -38.09
N SER A 464 11.25 -2.80 -38.75
CA SER A 464 11.45 -3.79 -39.82
C SER A 464 11.80 -3.06 -41.11
N LEU A 465 13.00 -3.31 -41.64
CA LEU A 465 13.40 -2.90 -42.98
C LEU A 465 12.97 -3.98 -43.98
N THR A 466 12.01 -3.66 -44.83
CA THR A 466 11.56 -4.56 -45.91
C THR A 466 12.39 -4.28 -47.16
N VAL A 467 12.90 -5.34 -47.81
CA VAL A 467 13.64 -5.25 -49.06
C VAL A 467 12.88 -5.98 -50.16
N THR A 468 12.34 -5.22 -51.12
CA THR A 468 11.54 -5.78 -52.21
C THR A 468 12.26 -5.56 -53.54
N LYS A 469 12.59 -6.63 -54.26
CA LYS A 469 13.13 -6.51 -55.63
C LYS A 469 11.99 -6.16 -56.60
N THR A 470 12.00 -4.95 -57.15
CA THR A 470 10.93 -4.44 -58.02
C THR A 470 11.28 -4.53 -59.51
N ALA A 471 12.56 -4.57 -59.86
CA ALA A 471 13.03 -4.75 -61.24
C ALA A 471 14.37 -5.52 -61.27
N PRO A 472 14.86 -5.95 -62.45
CA PRO A 472 16.13 -6.70 -62.56
C PRO A 472 17.33 -5.99 -61.91
N ALA A 473 17.37 -4.65 -61.96
CA ALA A 473 18.44 -3.80 -61.44
C ALA A 473 17.98 -2.83 -60.33
N GLU A 474 16.82 -3.08 -59.71
CA GLU A 474 16.21 -2.20 -58.70
C GLU A 474 15.56 -2.98 -57.56
N ALA A 475 15.74 -2.49 -56.34
CA ALA A 475 14.96 -2.89 -55.18
C ALA A 475 14.43 -1.64 -54.47
N ILE A 476 13.36 -1.80 -53.71
CA ILE A 476 12.84 -0.77 -52.81
C ILE A 476 13.10 -1.23 -51.39
N LEU A 477 13.65 -0.34 -50.57
CA LEU A 477 13.70 -0.51 -49.12
C LEU A 477 12.55 0.27 -48.50
N GLU A 478 11.80 -0.35 -47.60
CA GLU A 478 10.64 0.26 -46.94
C GLU A 478 10.72 0.09 -45.42
N TRP A 479 10.40 1.14 -44.67
CA TRP A 479 10.28 1.09 -43.21
C TRP A 479 9.18 2.03 -42.71
N PRO A 480 8.58 1.81 -41.53
CA PRO A 480 7.43 2.60 -41.09
C PRO A 480 7.76 4.06 -40.73
N THR A 481 6.83 4.99 -40.98
CA THR A 481 7.02 6.44 -40.76
C THR A 481 7.02 6.89 -39.30
N ASN A 482 6.57 6.04 -38.39
CA ASN A 482 6.57 6.29 -36.95
C ASN A 482 7.94 6.06 -36.29
N TYR A 483 8.94 5.55 -37.02
CA TYR A 483 10.32 5.46 -36.54
C TYR A 483 11.14 6.65 -37.04
N THR A 484 10.96 7.81 -36.40
CA THR A 484 11.73 9.02 -36.67
C THR A 484 13.08 8.96 -35.93
N GLY A 485 14.18 9.36 -36.59
CA GLY A 485 15.53 9.35 -36.00
C GLY A 485 16.44 8.18 -36.40
N PHE A 486 15.92 7.17 -37.11
CA PHE A 486 16.73 6.14 -37.77
C PHE A 486 17.13 6.60 -39.18
N MET A 487 18.34 6.24 -39.62
CA MET A 487 18.76 6.39 -41.02
C MET A 487 19.15 5.01 -41.55
N VAL A 488 18.73 4.69 -42.78
CA VAL A 488 19.20 3.48 -43.45
C VAL A 488 20.69 3.63 -43.67
N GLU A 489 21.46 2.62 -43.28
CA GLU A 489 22.87 2.54 -43.60
C GLU A 489 23.11 1.41 -44.59
N SER A 490 24.23 1.48 -45.31
CA SER A 490 24.66 0.36 -46.15
C SER A 490 26.14 0.06 -46.03
N ALA A 491 26.48 -1.20 -46.30
CA ALA A 491 27.84 -1.72 -46.37
C ALA A 491 27.97 -2.71 -47.52
N LEU A 492 29.19 -2.92 -48.00
CA LEU A 492 29.51 -3.90 -49.06
C LEU A 492 29.94 -5.27 -48.49
N SER A 493 30.08 -5.39 -47.17
CA SER A 493 30.45 -6.60 -46.45
C SER A 493 29.74 -6.66 -45.09
N LEU A 494 29.58 -7.87 -44.54
CA LEU A 494 29.06 -8.13 -43.18
C LEU A 494 30.15 -8.63 -42.21
N GLU A 495 31.42 -8.57 -42.61
CA GLU A 495 32.53 -8.97 -41.74
C GLU A 495 32.61 -8.09 -40.48
N ALA A 496 33.16 -8.65 -39.39
CA ALA A 496 33.37 -7.92 -38.15
C ALA A 496 34.24 -6.67 -38.41
N GLY A 497 33.75 -5.49 -38.04
CA GLY A 497 34.40 -4.21 -38.32
C GLY A 497 33.96 -3.53 -39.63
N SER A 498 32.95 -4.05 -40.32
CA SER A 498 32.39 -3.40 -41.52
C SER A 498 31.97 -1.96 -41.24
N PHE A 499 32.43 -1.05 -42.11
CA PHE A 499 32.16 0.37 -42.00
C PHE A 499 30.82 0.70 -42.68
N TRP A 500 29.79 0.88 -41.85
CA TRP A 500 28.46 1.30 -42.28
C TRP A 500 28.45 2.80 -42.56
N ARG A 501 27.74 3.18 -43.63
CA ARG A 501 27.58 4.58 -44.02
C ARG A 501 26.11 4.92 -44.18
N PRO A 502 25.68 6.14 -43.80
CA PRO A 502 24.36 6.65 -44.14
C PRO A 502 24.09 6.46 -45.63
N PHE A 503 22.95 5.89 -45.97
CA PHE A 503 22.52 5.67 -47.33
C PHE A 503 21.78 6.92 -47.83
N THR A 504 22.40 7.67 -48.74
CA THR A 504 22.04 9.08 -49.04
C THR A 504 21.00 9.27 -50.16
N ASN A 505 20.12 8.30 -50.40
CA ASN A 505 19.07 8.45 -51.42
C ASN A 505 17.89 9.29 -50.90
N VAL A 506 17.13 9.86 -51.84
CA VAL A 506 15.91 10.60 -51.51
C VAL A 506 14.86 9.63 -50.98
N VAL A 507 14.50 9.78 -49.71
CA VAL A 507 13.40 9.04 -49.08
C VAL A 507 12.08 9.65 -49.54
N THR A 508 11.17 8.82 -50.05
CA THR A 508 9.79 9.20 -50.35
C THR A 508 8.87 8.71 -49.23
N VAL A 509 7.82 9.48 -48.94
CA VAL A 509 6.82 9.13 -47.92
C VAL A 509 5.56 8.63 -48.61
N ASN A 510 5.22 7.36 -48.42
CA ASN A 510 4.06 6.71 -49.01
C ASN A 510 3.10 6.24 -47.90
N GLY A 511 2.22 7.14 -47.46
CA GLY A 511 1.31 6.85 -46.35
C GLY A 511 2.06 6.62 -45.04
N VAL A 512 2.04 5.39 -44.53
CA VAL A 512 2.66 4.99 -43.25
C VAL A 512 4.06 4.39 -43.41
N VAL A 513 4.64 4.42 -44.61
CA VAL A 513 6.01 3.94 -44.86
C VAL A 513 6.89 4.99 -45.53
N TYR A 514 8.14 5.06 -45.09
CA TYR A 514 9.25 5.62 -45.84
C TYR A 514 9.70 4.58 -46.88
N SER A 515 9.98 5.01 -48.10
CA SER A 515 10.50 4.15 -49.17
C SER A 515 11.69 4.77 -49.87
N VAL A 516 12.63 3.95 -50.29
CA VAL A 516 13.79 4.38 -51.08
C VAL A 516 14.14 3.34 -52.15
N SER A 517 14.24 3.77 -53.40
CA SER A 517 14.74 2.93 -54.49
C SER A 517 16.25 2.80 -54.39
N VAL A 518 16.75 1.57 -54.55
CA VAL A 518 18.17 1.22 -54.56
C VAL A 518 18.53 0.44 -55.81
N SER A 519 19.67 0.77 -56.39
CA SER A 519 20.21 0.02 -57.52
C SER A 519 20.76 -1.32 -57.02
N THR A 520 20.43 -2.42 -57.70
CA THR A 520 20.99 -3.75 -57.42
C THR A 520 22.16 -4.08 -58.37
N THR A 521 22.88 -3.04 -58.83
CA THR A 521 24.03 -3.18 -59.74
C THR A 521 25.32 -3.66 -59.05
N ASN A 522 25.40 -3.52 -57.73
CA ASN A 522 26.50 -4.07 -56.93
C ASN A 522 26.39 -5.61 -56.86
N ALA A 523 27.53 -6.31 -56.81
CA ALA A 523 27.55 -7.77 -56.65
C ALA A 523 26.93 -8.22 -55.31
N THR A 524 27.13 -7.43 -54.24
CA THR A 524 26.47 -7.62 -52.94
C THR A 524 26.45 -6.29 -52.18
N GLN A 525 25.33 -5.97 -51.55
CA GLN A 525 25.18 -4.80 -50.69
C GLN A 525 24.19 -5.14 -49.57
N PHE A 526 24.51 -4.69 -48.36
CA PHE A 526 23.75 -4.96 -47.15
C PHE A 526 23.19 -3.66 -46.61
N PHE A 527 21.99 -3.73 -46.02
CA PHE A 527 21.27 -2.59 -45.48
C PHE A 527 20.85 -2.88 -44.04
N ARG A 528 20.85 -1.87 -43.18
CA ARG A 528 20.36 -1.94 -41.80
C ARG A 528 19.66 -0.67 -41.39
#